data_AF-A0A1C3E566-F1
#
_entry.id   AF-A0A1C3E566-F1
#
_cell.length_a   1.000
_cell.length_b   1.000
_cell.length_c   1.000
_cell.angle_alpha   90.00
_cell.angle_beta   90.00
_cell.angle_gamma   90.00
#
_symmetry.space_group_name_H-M   'P 1'
#
loop_
_entity.id
_entity.type
_entity.pdbx_description
1 polymer ?
#
loop_
_entity_poly.entity_id
_entity_poly.type
_entity_poly.pdbx_seq_one_letter_code
_entity_poly.pdbx_strand_id
1 'polypeptide(L)'
;MLQAFGLPIKCPHANIVDEHLSPSAHIDTQRHGGPVSNMNLETLFPLWFFLCIAIGSAIANYSSTPVMTGAGIGMIVGVAPIVGLTMLCVLITWWRPDLPRCRCGKTKYGEYESIGSMLDPLTKEWWYENRCPKCGRHYKSKSNVVYEVMPDGTMTPYMKTSRWGRWVNATDSS
;
A
#
# COMPACT_ATOMS: atom_id res chain seq x y z
N MET A 1 41.70 9.54 -54.03
CA MET A 1 41.55 10.98 -53.73
C MET A 1 40.06 11.29 -53.64
N LEU A 2 39.55 11.54 -52.44
CA LEU A 2 38.38 12.36 -52.12
C LEU A 2 38.27 12.37 -50.59
N GLN A 3 38.88 13.40 -49.99
CA GLN A 3 38.83 13.67 -48.55
C GLN A 3 37.47 14.29 -48.22
N ALA A 4 36.69 13.63 -47.37
CA ALA A 4 35.48 14.18 -46.79
C ALA A 4 35.84 15.00 -45.54
N PHE A 5 35.60 16.31 -45.62
CA PHE A 5 35.74 17.25 -44.52
C PHE A 5 34.63 17.05 -43.49
N GLY A 6 34.99 16.59 -42.30
CA GLY A 6 34.13 16.61 -41.11
C GLY A 6 34.26 17.95 -40.39
N LEU A 7 33.25 18.83 -40.53
CA LEU A 7 33.13 20.03 -39.72
C LEU A 7 32.43 19.71 -38.38
N PRO A 8 32.87 20.31 -37.26
CA PRO A 8 32.22 20.13 -35.96
C PRO A 8 30.91 20.92 -35.89
N ILE A 9 29.81 20.22 -35.64
CA ILE A 9 28.50 20.81 -35.36
C ILE A 9 28.56 21.43 -33.96
N LYS A 10 28.61 22.76 -33.91
CA LYS A 10 28.53 23.57 -32.70
C LYS A 10 27.06 23.60 -32.25
N CYS A 11 26.72 22.87 -31.19
CA CYS A 11 25.40 22.98 -30.59
C CYS A 11 25.21 24.38 -29.96
N PRO A 12 24.12 25.09 -30.25
CA PRO A 12 23.83 26.37 -29.61
C PRO A 12 23.50 26.15 -28.13
N HIS A 13 24.13 26.97 -27.29
CA HIS A 13 23.80 27.16 -25.88
C HIS A 13 22.29 27.41 -25.74
N ALA A 14 21.59 26.45 -25.13
CA ALA A 14 20.25 26.68 -24.62
C ALA A 14 20.37 27.63 -23.43
N ASN A 15 19.76 28.80 -23.58
CA ASN A 15 19.61 29.80 -22.53
C ASN A 15 18.94 29.15 -21.32
N ILE A 16 19.64 29.23 -20.19
CA ILE A 16 19.11 29.00 -18.85
C ILE A 16 18.06 30.09 -18.63
N VAL A 17 16.79 29.69 -18.74
CA VAL A 17 15.68 30.49 -18.26
C VAL A 17 15.64 30.24 -16.75
N ASP A 18 15.94 31.28 -15.99
CA ASP A 18 15.70 31.35 -14.55
C ASP A 18 14.20 31.18 -14.31
N GLU A 19 13.78 29.93 -14.14
CA GLU A 19 12.44 29.60 -13.68
C GLU A 19 12.35 29.99 -12.21
N HIS A 20 11.69 31.11 -11.99
CA HIS A 20 11.16 31.58 -10.73
C HIS A 20 10.94 30.44 -9.73
N LEU A 21 11.74 30.46 -8.65
CA LEU A 21 11.43 29.80 -7.38
C LEU A 21 9.99 30.17 -7.01
N SER A 22 9.04 29.30 -7.35
CA SER A 22 7.75 29.24 -6.69
C SER A 22 8.02 28.81 -5.26
N PRO A 23 7.68 29.61 -4.25
CA PRO A 23 7.83 29.20 -2.87
C PRO A 23 7.00 27.94 -2.68
N SER A 24 7.69 26.84 -2.43
CA SER A 24 7.10 25.57 -2.03
C SER A 24 6.17 25.87 -0.86
N ALA A 25 4.86 25.84 -1.14
CA ALA A 25 3.84 25.80 -0.13
C ALA A 25 4.08 24.50 0.65
N HIS A 26 4.86 24.62 1.72
CA HIS A 26 5.00 23.62 2.76
C HIS A 26 3.62 23.53 3.42
N ILE A 27 2.73 22.74 2.82
CA ILE A 27 1.49 22.33 3.46
C ILE A 27 1.91 21.36 4.55
N ASP A 28 2.34 21.94 5.68
CA ASP A 28 2.43 21.26 6.95
C ASP A 28 1.03 20.80 7.31
N THR A 29 0.69 19.62 6.80
CA THR A 29 -0.48 18.89 7.22
C THR A 29 -0.18 18.43 8.63
N GLN A 30 -0.34 19.33 9.60
CA GLN A 30 -0.27 19.01 11.01
C GLN A 30 -1.38 18.01 11.29
N ARG A 31 -1.01 16.72 11.25
CA ARG A 31 -1.79 15.66 11.87
C ARG A 31 -1.84 15.97 13.36
N HIS A 32 -2.90 16.67 13.77
CA HIS A 32 -3.36 16.67 15.15
C HIS A 32 -3.88 15.26 15.49
N GLY A 33 -2.95 14.31 15.60
CA GLY A 33 -3.18 13.07 16.29
C GLY A 33 -3.18 13.39 17.78
N GLY A 34 -4.36 13.70 18.34
CA GLY A 34 -4.56 13.52 19.77
C GLY A 34 -4.14 12.09 20.16
N PRO A 35 -3.76 11.84 21.41
CA PRO A 35 -3.46 10.49 21.86
C PRO A 35 -4.73 9.65 21.75
N VAL A 36 -4.91 8.98 20.61
CA VAL A 36 -5.85 7.87 20.51
C VAL A 36 -5.31 6.87 21.50
N SER A 37 -5.93 6.78 22.67
CA SER A 37 -5.64 5.75 23.65
C SER A 37 -5.85 4.43 22.92
N ASN A 38 -4.76 3.84 22.46
CA ASN A 38 -4.72 2.53 21.82
C ASN A 38 -5.10 1.52 22.89
N MET A 39 -6.41 1.41 23.16
CA MET A 39 -6.94 0.27 23.88
C MET A 39 -6.56 -0.95 23.05
N ASN A 40 -5.67 -1.78 23.59
CA ASN A 40 -5.21 -2.99 22.93
C ASN A 40 -6.44 -3.76 22.44
N LEU A 41 -6.49 -4.01 21.13
CA LEU A 41 -7.56 -4.76 20.48
C LEU A 41 -7.79 -6.12 21.17
N GLU A 42 -6.71 -6.68 21.72
CA GLU A 42 -6.69 -7.91 22.52
C GLU A 42 -7.57 -7.83 23.78
N THR A 43 -7.71 -6.66 24.40
CA THR A 43 -8.53 -6.47 25.61
C THR A 43 -9.98 -6.14 25.27
N LEU A 44 -10.23 -5.49 24.13
CA LEU A 44 -11.57 -5.08 23.71
C LEU A 44 -12.40 -6.28 23.20
N PHE A 45 -11.75 -7.24 22.54
CA PHE A 45 -12.41 -8.41 21.96
C PHE A 45 -13.15 -9.30 22.99
N PRO A 46 -12.55 -9.73 24.12
CA PRO A 46 -13.26 -10.54 25.10
C PRO A 46 -14.41 -9.78 25.77
N LEU A 47 -14.23 -8.48 26.06
CA LEU A 47 -15.30 -7.65 26.63
C LEU A 47 -16.52 -7.56 25.70
N TRP A 48 -16.29 -7.36 24.40
CA TRP A 48 -17.35 -7.38 23.39
C TRP A 48 -18.07 -8.72 23.37
N PHE A 49 -17.33 -9.83 23.41
CA PHE A 49 -17.89 -11.18 23.39
C PHE A 49 -18.83 -11.43 24.58
N PHE A 50 -18.41 -11.05 25.80
CA PHE A 50 -19.25 -11.16 26.99
C PHE A 50 -20.49 -10.28 26.91
N LEU A 51 -20.38 -9.08 26.35
CA LEU A 51 -21.50 -8.16 26.16
C LEU A 51 -22.54 -8.74 25.19
N CYS A 52 -22.12 -9.37 24.08
CA CYS A 52 -23.03 -10.05 23.15
C CYS A 52 -23.77 -11.22 23.81
N ILE A 53 -23.07 -12.04 24.61
CA ILE A 53 -23.68 -13.15 25.35
C ILE A 53 -24.70 -12.63 26.37
N ALA A 54 -24.35 -11.59 27.13
CA ALA A 54 -25.22 -11.00 28.15
C ALA A 54 -26.51 -10.44 27.53
N ILE A 55 -26.40 -9.70 26.42
CA ILE A 55 -27.56 -9.15 25.70
C ILE A 55 -28.43 -10.26 25.11
N GLY A 56 -27.83 -11.26 24.46
CA GLY A 56 -28.58 -12.40 23.90
C GLY A 56 -29.32 -13.21 24.97
N SER A 57 -28.68 -13.40 26.13
CA SER A 57 -29.29 -14.09 27.27
C SER A 57 -30.45 -13.29 27.88
N ALA A 58 -30.31 -11.97 27.99
CA ALA A 58 -31.38 -11.10 28.48
C ALA A 58 -32.60 -11.15 27.56
N ILE A 59 -32.40 -11.06 26.23
CA ILE A 59 -33.50 -11.12 25.25
C ILE A 59 -34.22 -12.47 25.28
N ALA A 60 -33.50 -13.59 25.43
CA ALA A 60 -34.13 -14.89 25.58
C ALA A 60 -35.04 -14.98 26.80
N ASN A 61 -34.57 -14.42 27.93
CA ASN A 61 -35.35 -14.39 29.16
C ASN A 61 -36.66 -13.61 29.00
N TYR A 62 -36.64 -12.46 28.31
CA TYR A 62 -37.85 -11.68 28.03
C TYR A 62 -38.81 -12.37 27.04
N SER A 63 -38.29 -13.19 26.13
CA SER A 63 -39.09 -13.85 25.08
C SER A 63 -39.60 -15.23 25.48
N SER A 64 -39.40 -15.66 26.74
CA SER A 64 -39.74 -17.02 27.22
C SER A 64 -39.07 -18.14 26.40
N THR A 65 -37.95 -17.84 25.73
CA THR A 65 -37.17 -18.83 24.99
C THR A 65 -36.06 -19.40 25.89
N PRO A 66 -35.60 -20.64 25.63
CA PRO A 66 -34.50 -21.20 26.40
C PRO A 66 -33.26 -20.31 26.34
N VAL A 67 -32.67 -20.00 27.50
CA VAL A 67 -31.50 -19.11 27.61
C VAL A 67 -30.34 -19.57 26.73
N MET A 68 -30.15 -20.89 26.57
CA MET A 68 -29.12 -21.44 25.67
C MET A 68 -29.33 -21.03 24.21
N THR A 69 -30.58 -20.98 23.74
CA THR A 69 -30.89 -20.56 22.37
C THR A 69 -30.62 -19.07 22.17
N GLY A 70 -30.98 -18.23 23.15
CA GLY A 70 -30.68 -16.79 23.12
C GLY A 70 -29.20 -16.46 23.15
N ALA A 71 -28.44 -17.15 23.99
CA ALA A 71 -26.98 -17.01 24.05
C ALA A 71 -26.33 -17.39 22.70
N GLY A 72 -26.80 -18.48 22.07
CA GLY A 72 -26.33 -18.91 20.74
C GLY A 72 -26.60 -17.87 19.66
N ILE A 73 -27.82 -17.34 19.57
CA ILE A 73 -28.19 -16.30 18.60
C ILE A 73 -27.39 -15.02 18.85
N GLY A 74 -27.27 -14.60 20.12
CA GLY A 74 -26.49 -13.42 20.50
C GLY A 74 -25.02 -13.52 20.09
N MET A 75 -24.40 -14.70 20.24
CA MET A 75 -23.04 -14.94 19.74
C MET A 75 -22.94 -14.85 18.22
N ILE A 76 -23.86 -15.50 17.48
CA ILE A 76 -23.82 -15.46 16.02
C ILE A 76 -23.98 -14.02 15.52
N VAL A 77 -24.96 -13.28 16.02
CA VAL A 77 -25.21 -11.89 15.63
C VAL A 77 -24.06 -10.98 16.04
N GLY A 78 -23.43 -11.21 17.18
CA GLY A 78 -22.30 -10.41 17.67
C GLY A 78 -20.97 -10.67 16.94
N VAL A 79 -20.71 -11.93 16.55
CA VAL A 79 -19.43 -12.36 15.94
C VAL A 79 -19.48 -12.30 14.42
N ALA A 80 -20.61 -12.61 13.79
CA ALA A 80 -20.77 -12.58 12.34
C ALA A 80 -20.30 -11.27 11.66
N PRO A 81 -20.62 -10.05 12.16
CA PRO A 81 -20.14 -8.82 11.53
C PRO A 81 -18.63 -8.64 11.65
N ILE A 82 -18.01 -9.07 12.76
CA ILE A 82 -16.55 -9.01 12.92
C ILE A 82 -15.87 -9.98 11.95
N VAL A 83 -16.37 -11.20 11.84
CA VAL A 83 -15.85 -12.19 10.89
C VAL A 83 -16.07 -11.73 9.45
N GLY A 84 -17.23 -11.15 9.14
CA GLY A 84 -17.53 -10.59 7.83
C GLY A 84 -16.59 -9.44 7.47
N LEU A 85 -16.36 -8.51 8.40
CA LEU A 85 -15.49 -7.36 8.18
C LEU A 85 -14.02 -7.77 8.06
N THR A 86 -13.54 -8.71 8.87
CA THR A 86 -12.19 -9.26 8.75
C THR A 86 -11.99 -10.00 7.43
N MET A 87 -12.94 -10.83 7.00
CA MET A 87 -12.91 -11.47 5.68
C MET A 87 -12.91 -10.45 4.54
N LEU A 88 -13.73 -9.39 4.64
CA LEU A 88 -13.75 -8.30 3.67
C LEU A 88 -12.40 -7.58 3.61
N CYS A 89 -11.78 -7.27 4.75
CA CYS A 89 -10.44 -6.69 4.80
C CYS A 89 -9.38 -7.60 4.17
N VAL A 90 -9.42 -8.90 4.45
CA VAL A 90 -8.53 -9.87 3.80
C VAL A 90 -8.76 -9.88 2.29
N LEU A 91 -10.01 -9.92 1.82
CA LEU A 91 -10.32 -9.88 0.39
C LEU A 91 -9.82 -8.61 -0.30
N ILE A 92 -10.00 -7.44 0.33
CA ILE A 92 -9.53 -6.16 -0.21
C ILE A 92 -8.01 -6.10 -0.26
N THR A 93 -7.32 -6.63 0.76
CA THR A 93 -5.85 -6.63 0.82
C THR A 93 -5.22 -7.72 -0.02
N TRP A 94 -5.91 -8.84 -0.26
CA TRP A 94 -5.43 -9.95 -1.07
C TRP A 94 -5.22 -9.58 -2.54
N TRP A 95 -5.94 -8.57 -3.02
CA TRP A 95 -5.77 -8.05 -4.38
C TRP A 95 -4.56 -7.12 -4.55
N ARG A 96 -3.90 -6.71 -3.45
CA ARG A 96 -2.69 -5.88 -3.56
C ARG A 96 -1.51 -6.74 -4.03
N PRO A 97 -0.77 -6.32 -5.07
CA PRO A 97 0.41 -7.05 -5.52
C PRO A 97 1.48 -7.05 -4.41
N ASP A 98 1.94 -8.24 -4.03
CA ASP A 98 2.98 -8.43 -3.00
C ASP A 98 4.29 -7.75 -3.43
N LEU A 99 4.68 -6.60 -2.85
CA LEU A 99 5.93 -5.95 -3.24
C LEU A 99 7.18 -6.77 -2.89
N PRO A 100 8.20 -6.88 -3.76
CA PRO A 100 9.43 -7.60 -3.49
C PRO A 100 10.19 -7.02 -2.29
N ARG A 101 11.10 -7.81 -1.72
CA ARG A 101 12.04 -7.28 -0.71
C ARG A 101 12.82 -6.10 -1.27
N CYS A 102 13.03 -5.10 -0.43
CA CYS A 102 13.79 -3.92 -0.83
C CYS A 102 15.23 -4.33 -1.16
N ARG A 103 15.87 -3.60 -2.10
CA ARG A 103 17.26 -3.84 -2.49
C ARG A 103 18.26 -3.71 -1.32
N CYS A 104 17.89 -2.98 -0.27
CA CYS A 104 18.68 -2.90 0.96
C CYS A 104 18.58 -4.15 1.85
N GLY A 105 17.66 -5.08 1.56
CA GLY A 105 17.42 -6.31 2.32
C GLY A 105 16.70 -6.14 3.66
N LYS A 106 16.46 -4.90 4.11
CA LYS A 106 15.93 -4.62 5.47
C LYS A 106 14.40 -4.61 5.55
N THR A 107 13.71 -4.26 4.46
CA THR A 107 12.25 -4.12 4.42
C THR A 107 11.63 -5.32 3.70
N LYS A 108 10.68 -5.97 4.36
CA LYS A 108 9.96 -7.14 3.84
C LYS A 108 8.70 -6.74 3.07
N TYR A 109 8.04 -7.75 2.50
CA TYR A 109 6.71 -7.66 1.89
C TYR A 109 5.73 -7.00 2.87
N GLY A 110 4.97 -6.00 2.40
CA GLY A 110 3.95 -5.31 3.21
C GLY A 110 4.45 -4.23 4.18
N GLU A 111 5.76 -4.10 4.41
CA GLU A 111 6.34 -3.07 5.29
C GLU A 111 6.65 -1.75 4.56
N TYR A 112 6.24 -1.63 3.30
CA TYR A 112 6.44 -0.42 2.51
C TYR A 112 5.44 0.65 2.91
N GLU A 113 5.92 1.90 2.92
CA GLU A 113 5.06 3.06 3.08
C GLU A 113 4.42 3.40 1.73
N SER A 114 3.09 3.33 1.65
CA SER A 114 2.34 3.71 0.46
C SER A 114 2.31 5.24 0.35
N ILE A 115 2.97 5.79 -0.68
CA ILE A 115 2.95 7.24 -0.94
C ILE A 115 1.63 7.62 -1.63
N GLY A 116 1.19 6.81 -2.59
CA GLY A 116 -0.02 7.09 -3.35
C GLY A 116 -0.20 6.17 -4.55
N SER A 117 -1.25 6.45 -5.31
CA SER A 117 -1.54 5.79 -6.58
C SER A 117 -1.80 6.84 -7.65
N MET A 118 -1.22 6.64 -8.84
CA MET A 118 -1.37 7.53 -9.98
C MET A 118 -1.93 6.74 -11.16
N LEU A 119 -2.95 7.28 -11.84
CA LEU A 119 -3.42 6.75 -13.12
C LEU A 119 -2.61 7.40 -14.24
N ASP A 120 -1.89 6.59 -15.01
CA ASP A 120 -1.16 7.09 -16.18
C ASP A 120 -2.17 7.47 -17.28
N PRO A 121 -2.22 8.74 -17.72
CA PRO A 121 -3.20 9.21 -18.69
C PRO A 121 -3.02 8.58 -20.08
N LEU A 122 -1.80 8.15 -20.43
CA LEU A 122 -1.50 7.59 -21.74
C LEU A 122 -1.83 6.11 -21.81
N THR A 123 -1.38 5.34 -20.80
CA THR A 123 -1.58 3.88 -20.77
C THR A 123 -2.90 3.47 -20.11
N LYS A 124 -3.58 4.39 -19.39
CA LYS A 124 -4.76 4.11 -18.55
C LYS A 124 -4.52 3.02 -17.52
N GLU A 125 -3.27 2.80 -17.12
CA GLU A 125 -2.89 1.81 -16.12
C GLU A 125 -2.57 2.48 -14.78
N TRP A 126 -2.93 1.81 -13.70
CA TRP A 126 -2.66 2.26 -12.34
C TRP A 126 -1.22 1.97 -11.96
N TRP A 127 -0.55 2.99 -11.43
CA TRP A 127 0.76 2.91 -10.81
C TRP A 127 0.60 3.09 -9.31
N TYR A 128 1.28 2.23 -8.55
CA TYR A 128 1.33 2.35 -7.10
C TYR A 128 2.73 2.76 -6.67
N GLU A 129 2.81 3.82 -5.88
CA GLU A 129 4.07 4.38 -5.40
C GLU A 129 4.30 3.98 -3.95
N ASN A 130 5.46 3.37 -3.72
CA ASN A 130 5.84 2.80 -2.44
C ASN A 130 7.24 3.27 -2.06
N ARG A 131 7.46 3.54 -0.77
CA ARG A 131 8.75 3.95 -0.22
C ARG A 131 9.22 2.94 0.80
N CYS A 132 10.51 2.64 0.76
CA CYS A 132 11.13 1.87 1.82
C CYS A 132 11.36 2.79 3.04
N PRO A 133 10.75 2.52 4.21
CA PRO A 133 10.92 3.37 5.39
C PRO A 133 12.33 3.29 5.99
N LYS A 134 13.15 2.30 5.59
CA LYS A 134 14.49 2.08 6.14
C LYS A 134 15.60 2.74 5.33
N CYS A 135 15.53 2.71 4.00
CA CYS A 135 16.56 3.31 3.13
C CYS A 135 16.04 4.48 2.29
N GLY A 136 14.75 4.80 2.37
CA GLY A 136 14.14 5.91 1.66
C GLY A 136 13.97 5.71 0.15
N ARG A 137 14.39 4.58 -0.43
CA ARG A 137 14.25 4.30 -1.86
C ARG A 137 12.78 4.27 -2.30
N HIS A 138 12.53 4.78 -3.49
CA HIS A 138 11.21 4.89 -4.10
C HIS A 138 11.02 3.78 -5.14
N TYR A 139 9.86 3.15 -5.09
CA TYR A 139 9.47 2.08 -5.98
C TYR A 139 8.13 2.40 -6.60
N LYS A 140 8.02 2.18 -7.91
CA LYS A 140 6.78 2.28 -8.67
C LYS A 140 6.43 0.90 -9.18
N SER A 141 5.25 0.40 -8.85
CA SER A 141 4.78 -0.90 -9.31
C SER A 141 3.63 -0.74 -10.29
N LYS A 142 3.72 -1.49 -11.38
CA LYS A 142 2.71 -1.57 -12.43
C LYS A 142 2.54 -3.04 -12.81
N SER A 143 1.31 -3.55 -12.70
CA SER A 143 0.99 -4.94 -13.03
C SER A 143 1.93 -5.91 -12.30
N ASN A 144 2.73 -6.68 -13.05
CA ASN A 144 3.67 -7.66 -12.50
C ASN A 144 5.12 -7.17 -12.48
N VAL A 145 5.37 -5.86 -12.62
CA VAL A 145 6.73 -5.30 -12.65
C VAL A 145 6.87 -4.17 -11.64
N VAL A 146 7.99 -4.18 -10.94
CA VAL A 146 8.39 -3.14 -9.98
C VAL A 146 9.62 -2.44 -10.52
N TYR A 147 9.53 -1.12 -10.57
CA TYR A 147 10.56 -0.21 -11.01
C TYR A 147 11.14 0.51 -9.80
N GLU A 148 12.46 0.63 -9.74
CA GLU A 148 13.16 1.51 -8.81
C GLU A 148 13.26 2.90 -9.45
N VAL A 149 12.79 3.91 -8.73
CA VAL A 149 12.88 5.31 -9.14
C VAL A 149 14.17 5.89 -8.57
N MET A 150 15.06 6.27 -9.45
CA MET A 150 16.35 6.87 -9.12
C MET A 150 16.18 8.35 -8.75
N PRO A 151 17.16 8.99 -8.08
CA PRO A 151 17.06 10.40 -7.67
C PRO A 151 16.89 11.40 -8.83
N ASP A 152 17.36 11.04 -10.02
CA ASP A 152 17.20 11.79 -11.26
C ASP A 152 15.81 11.61 -11.92
N GLY A 153 14.93 10.81 -11.30
CA GLY A 153 13.60 10.49 -11.82
C GLY A 153 13.59 9.34 -12.82
N THR A 154 14.75 8.76 -13.16
CA THR A 154 14.80 7.62 -14.08
C THR A 154 14.20 6.38 -13.43
N MET A 155 13.46 5.59 -14.22
CA MET A 155 12.83 4.35 -13.75
C MET A 155 13.60 3.17 -14.29
N THR A 156 14.15 2.35 -13.39
CA THR A 156 14.87 1.13 -13.75
C THR A 156 14.07 -0.10 -13.33
N PRO A 157 13.85 -1.09 -14.21
CA PRO A 157 13.11 -2.28 -13.83
C PRO A 157 13.92 -3.07 -12.79
N TYR A 158 13.32 -3.30 -11.62
CA TYR A 158 13.97 -3.94 -10.49
C TYR A 158 13.62 -5.43 -10.43
N MET A 159 12.33 -5.74 -10.28
CA MET A 159 11.85 -7.12 -10.21
C MET A 159 10.54 -7.28 -10.96
N LYS A 160 10.29 -8.50 -11.40
CA LYS A 160 9.02 -8.88 -12.00
C LYS A 160 8.48 -10.18 -11.40
N THR A 161 7.18 -10.33 -11.41
CA THR A 161 6.52 -11.57 -11.00
C THR A 161 6.58 -12.56 -12.16
N SER A 162 7.12 -13.75 -11.92
CA SER A 162 7.06 -14.87 -12.85
C SER A 162 5.62 -15.41 -12.98
N ARG A 163 5.40 -16.28 -13.97
CA ARG A 163 4.11 -16.99 -14.17
C ARG A 163 3.63 -17.75 -12.91
N TRP A 164 4.56 -18.11 -12.03
CA TRP A 164 4.31 -18.84 -10.79
C TRP A 164 4.20 -17.95 -9.54
N GLY A 165 4.06 -16.62 -9.72
CA GLY A 165 3.92 -15.69 -8.59
C GLY A 165 5.24 -15.39 -7.86
N ARG A 166 6.38 -15.94 -8.30
CA ARG A 166 7.69 -15.68 -7.66
C ARG A 166 8.34 -14.44 -8.25
N TRP A 167 8.89 -13.59 -7.39
CA TRP A 167 9.71 -12.45 -7.79
C TRP A 167 11.04 -12.91 -8.38
N VAL A 168 11.37 -12.40 -9.57
CA VAL A 168 12.65 -12.60 -10.26
C VAL A 168 13.22 -11.24 -10.67
N ASN A 169 14.54 -11.12 -10.80
CA ASN A 169 15.14 -9.88 -11.27
C ASN A 169 14.64 -9.60 -12.69
N ALA A 170 14.29 -8.34 -12.97
CA ALA A 170 13.78 -7.99 -14.28
C ALA A 170 14.86 -8.12 -15.38
N THR A 171 16.13 -7.98 -15.02
CA THR A 171 17.29 -8.12 -15.92
C THR A 171 17.54 -9.54 -16.40
N ASP A 172 17.16 -10.55 -15.61
CA ASP A 172 17.55 -11.96 -15.86
C ASP A 172 16.62 -12.65 -16.87
N SER A 173 15.83 -11.87 -17.61
CA SER A 173 14.67 -12.37 -18.34
C SER A 173 14.55 -11.79 -19.75
N SER A 174 15.63 -11.15 -20.21
CA SER A 174 15.87 -10.72 -21.59
C SER A 174 16.46 -11.84 -22.42
#